data_AF-A0A936AQN6-F1
#
_entry.id   AF-A0A936AQN6-F1
#
_cell.length_a   1.000
_cell.length_b   1.000
_cell.length_c   1.000
_cell.angle_alpha   90.00
_cell.angle_beta   90.00
_cell.angle_gamma   90.00
#
_symmetry.space_group_name_H-M   'P 1'
#
loop_
_entity.id
_entity.type
_entity.pdbx_description
1 polymer ?
#
loop_
_entity_poly.entity_id
_entity_poly.type
_entity_poly.pdbx_seq_one_letter_code
_entity_poly.pdbx_strand_id
1 'polypeptide(L)'
;MEIVQFGFKVEPLFKYGFGFNTGINLQGYSRNLFENQLFNNGFEAYAVNIPVHLEYRFNFSKWFNIFAFGGAGINFYTESSFSEFTYPVSLDYGAGLRINRIQFTLGKSSLLGDFKDFNKIGQDIKPYKQLSTTLAYMF
;
A
#
# COMPACT_ATOMS: atom_id res chain seq x y z
N MET A 1 -10.30 6.45 7.95
CA MET A 1 -9.11 7.31 7.82
C MET A 1 -8.67 7.25 6.38
N GLU A 2 -8.54 8.41 5.77
CA GLU A 2 -7.98 8.59 4.44
C GLU A 2 -6.44 8.59 4.53
N ILE A 3 -5.77 8.21 3.44
CA ILE A 3 -4.32 7.94 3.45
C ILE A 3 -3.67 8.71 2.30
N VAL A 4 -2.62 9.47 2.61
CA VAL A 4 -1.68 9.98 1.63
C VAL A 4 -0.42 9.13 1.69
N GLN A 5 0.06 8.68 0.53
CA GLN A 5 1.20 7.79 0.43
C GLN A 5 2.22 8.33 -0.57
N PHE A 6 3.49 8.34 -0.16
CA PHE A 6 4.65 8.63 -1.00
C PHE A 6 5.70 7.55 -0.79
N GLY A 7 6.37 7.10 -1.85
CA GLY A 7 7.31 6.00 -1.69
C GLY A 7 8.16 5.71 -2.91
N PHE A 8 9.19 4.90 -2.67
CA PHE A 8 10.00 4.31 -3.73
C PHE A 8 9.56 2.87 -3.93
N LYS A 9 9.34 2.51 -5.19
CA LYS A 9 8.83 1.22 -5.60
C LYS A 9 9.81 0.54 -6.54
N VAL A 10 9.98 -0.76 -6.37
CA VAL A 10 10.82 -1.63 -7.19
C VAL A 10 9.94 -2.78 -7.67
N GLU A 11 9.83 -2.91 -8.99
CA GLU A 11 8.95 -3.88 -9.66
C GLU A 11 9.75 -4.76 -10.64
N PRO A 12 10.62 -5.68 -10.17
CA PRO A 12 11.25 -6.66 -11.03
C PRO A 12 10.18 -7.48 -11.75
N LEU A 13 10.25 -7.45 -13.08
CA LEU A 13 9.42 -8.25 -13.96
C LEU A 13 10.17 -9.51 -14.39
N PHE A 14 9.54 -10.64 -14.17
CA PHE A 14 9.95 -11.94 -14.67
C PHE A 14 9.25 -12.25 -16.00
N LYS A 15 9.65 -13.35 -16.64
CA LYS A 15 9.06 -13.78 -17.90
C LYS A 15 7.56 -14.05 -17.75
N TYR A 16 6.83 -13.93 -18.86
CA TYR A 16 5.39 -14.22 -18.95
C TYR A 16 4.49 -13.31 -18.12
N GLY A 17 4.96 -12.10 -17.79
CA GLY A 17 4.15 -11.10 -17.10
C GLY A 17 4.12 -11.24 -15.58
N PHE A 18 4.78 -12.25 -15.00
CA PHE A 18 4.95 -12.31 -13.55
C PHE A 18 5.86 -11.18 -13.08
N GLY A 19 5.50 -10.58 -11.95
CA GLY A 19 6.27 -9.52 -11.33
C GLY A 19 6.29 -9.71 -9.83
N PHE A 20 7.28 -9.09 -9.20
CA PHE A 20 7.30 -8.90 -7.77
C PHE A 20 7.33 -7.40 -7.50
N ASN A 21 6.39 -6.92 -6.71
CA ASN A 21 6.27 -5.52 -6.35
C ASN A 21 6.62 -5.38 -4.88
N THR A 22 7.69 -4.63 -4.62
CA THR A 22 8.12 -4.26 -3.29
C THR A 22 8.64 -2.82 -3.25
N GLY A 23 8.94 -2.31 -2.05
CA GLY A 23 9.44 -0.97 -1.88
C GLY A 23 9.30 -0.46 -0.46
N ILE A 24 9.46 0.85 -0.30
CA ILE A 24 9.27 1.54 0.98
C ILE A 24 8.31 2.69 0.73
N ASN A 25 7.17 2.66 1.41
CA ASN A 25 6.13 3.66 1.31
C ASN A 25 5.95 4.36 2.66
N LEU A 26 6.08 5.67 2.67
CA LEU A 26 5.70 6.53 3.79
C LEU A 26 4.22 6.88 3.64
N GLN A 27 3.47 6.72 4.72
CA GLN A 27 2.03 6.93 4.76
C GLN A 27 1.69 7.92 5.87
N GLY A 28 0.87 8.91 5.55
CA GLY A 28 0.22 9.81 6.51
C GLY A 28 -1.28 9.55 6.53
N TYR A 29 -1.85 9.40 7.72
CA TYR A 29 -3.27 9.14 7.92
C TYR A 29 -3.97 10.38 8.46
N SER A 30 -5.15 10.69 7.92
CA SER A 30 -6.03 11.75 8.42
C SER A 30 -7.48 11.30 8.33
N ARG A 31 -8.36 11.80 9.20
CA ARG A 31 -9.81 11.59 9.02
C ARG A 31 -10.35 12.32 7.81
N ASN A 32 -9.85 13.53 7.53
CA ASN A 32 -10.26 14.38 6.42
C ASN A 32 -9.04 14.96 5.70
N LEU A 33 -8.75 14.53 4.47
CA LEU A 33 -7.65 15.09 3.65
C LEU A 33 -7.96 16.47 3.07
N PHE A 34 -9.25 16.79 2.91
CA PHE A 34 -9.72 17.99 2.24
C PHE A 34 -10.11 19.14 3.20
N GLU A 35 -9.88 18.96 4.49
CA GLU A 35 -10.16 19.98 5.50
C GLU A 35 -8.88 20.77 5.83
N ASN A 36 -9.00 22.09 6.01
CA ASN A 36 -7.87 23.00 6.29
C ASN A 36 -7.03 22.64 7.54
N GLN A 37 -7.49 21.68 8.35
CA GLN A 37 -6.79 21.22 9.56
C GLN A 37 -5.47 20.51 9.25
N LEU A 38 -5.30 19.94 8.05
CA LEU A 38 -4.08 19.23 7.66
C LEU A 38 -2.85 20.16 7.62
N PHE A 39 -3.05 21.43 7.22
CA PHE A 39 -1.98 22.43 7.17
C PHE A 39 -1.58 22.96 8.55
N ASN A 40 -2.47 22.87 9.55
CA ASN A 40 -2.21 23.41 10.89
C ASN A 40 -1.70 22.33 11.87
N ASN A 41 -2.21 21.10 11.78
CA ASN A 41 -1.98 20.05 12.78
C ASN A 41 -1.22 18.82 12.23
N GLY A 42 -0.93 18.76 10.92
CA GLY A 42 -0.26 17.61 10.31
C GLY A 42 -1.18 16.39 10.17
N PHE A 43 -0.59 15.19 10.13
CA PHE A 43 -1.32 13.92 10.07
C PHE A 43 -1.67 13.42 11.48
N GLU A 44 -2.71 12.59 11.63
CA GLU A 44 -3.11 11.96 12.91
C GLU A 44 -2.22 10.76 13.25
N ALA A 45 -1.68 10.10 12.22
CA ALA A 45 -0.76 9.00 12.36
C ALA A 45 0.15 8.86 11.15
N TYR A 46 1.26 8.18 11.35
CA TYR A 46 2.27 7.90 10.35
C TYR A 46 2.52 6.41 10.25
N ALA A 47 2.81 5.93 9.05
CA ALA A 47 3.32 4.57 8.89
C ALA A 47 4.40 4.45 7.82
N VAL A 48 5.28 3.47 8.00
CA VAL A 48 6.14 2.94 6.95
C VAL A 48 5.56 1.61 6.51
N ASN A 49 5.25 1.46 5.22
CA ASN A 49 4.72 0.22 4.64
C ASN A 49 5.71 -0.37 3.64
N ILE A 50 6.04 -1.64 3.84
CA ILE A 50 6.85 -2.45 2.95
C ILE A 50 5.92 -3.50 2.31
N PRO A 51 5.47 -3.28 1.07
CA PRO A 51 4.68 -4.27 0.34
C PRO A 51 5.57 -5.41 -0.14
N VAL A 52 5.02 -6.62 -0.11
CA VAL A 52 5.59 -7.86 -0.64
C VAL A 52 4.49 -8.48 -1.50
N HIS A 53 4.37 -8.02 -2.74
CA HIS A 53 3.26 -8.36 -3.63
C HIS A 53 3.76 -9.19 -4.81
N LEU A 54 3.04 -10.27 -5.11
CA LEU A 54 3.13 -10.94 -6.39
C LEU A 54 2.20 -10.23 -7.37
N GLU A 55 2.67 -10.06 -8.59
CA GLU A 55 1.95 -9.36 -9.65
C GLU A 55 1.90 -10.22 -10.91
N TYR A 56 0.80 -10.10 -11.65
CA TYR A 56 0.70 -10.64 -12.99
C TYR A 56 0.21 -9.56 -13.97
N ARG A 57 0.97 -9.34 -15.04
CA ARG A 57 0.73 -8.34 -16.08
C ARG A 57 0.25 -8.96 -17.39
N PHE A 58 -0.94 -8.55 -17.80
CA PHE A 58 -1.45 -8.74 -19.15
C PHE A 58 -0.91 -7.62 -20.04
N ASN A 59 0.07 -7.97 -20.89
CA ASN A 59 0.73 -7.04 -21.80
C ASN A 59 0.00 -7.01 -23.14
N PHE A 60 -0.76 -5.93 -23.39
CA PHE A 60 -1.43 -5.72 -24.68
C PHE A 60 -0.50 -5.03 -25.69
N SER A 61 0.40 -4.17 -25.21
CA SER A 61 1.43 -3.54 -26.03
C SER A 61 2.64 -3.15 -25.17
N LYS A 62 3.69 -2.63 -25.81
CA LYS A 62 4.86 -2.07 -25.11
C LYS A 62 4.52 -0.87 -24.21
N TRP A 63 3.40 -0.20 -24.48
CA TRP A 63 2.97 0.99 -23.75
C TRP A 63 1.71 0.77 -22.94
N PHE A 64 1.04 -0.37 -23.07
CA PHE A 64 -0.21 -0.63 -22.35
C PHE A 64 -0.21 -2.03 -21.75
N ASN A 65 -0.31 -2.07 -20.42
CA ASN A 65 -0.57 -3.30 -19.68
C ASN A 65 -1.59 -3.06 -18.58
N ILE A 66 -2.32 -4.12 -18.26
CA ILE A 66 -3.18 -4.21 -17.10
C ILE A 66 -2.56 -5.27 -16.20
N PHE A 67 -2.60 -5.07 -14.89
CA PHE A 67 -2.03 -6.00 -13.94
C PHE A 67 -2.92 -6.17 -12.73
N ALA A 68 -2.82 -7.34 -12.13
CA ALA A 68 -3.40 -7.63 -10.82
C ALA A 68 -2.26 -8.01 -9.88
N PHE A 69 -2.42 -7.68 -8.60
CA PHE A 69 -1.44 -8.00 -7.58
C PHE A 69 -2.11 -8.50 -6.31
N GLY A 70 -1.37 -9.28 -5.55
CA GLY A 70 -1.77 -9.76 -4.23
C GLY A 70 -0.55 -10.13 -3.40
N GLY A 71 -0.63 -9.95 -2.09
CA GLY A 71 0.45 -10.32 -1.19
C GLY A 71 0.27 -9.73 0.20
N ALA A 72 1.39 -9.53 0.89
CA ALA A 72 1.38 -9.02 2.25
C ALA A 72 1.96 -7.61 2.33
N GLY A 73 1.50 -6.83 3.30
CA GLY A 73 2.09 -5.55 3.68
C GLY A 73 2.62 -5.64 5.11
N ILE A 74 3.88 -5.25 5.30
CA ILE A 74 4.48 -5.07 6.62
C ILE A 74 4.43 -3.59 6.94
N ASN A 75 3.65 -3.20 7.95
CA ASN A 75 3.43 -1.82 8.29
C ASN A 75 4.04 -1.54 9.67
N PHE A 76 4.72 -0.41 9.80
CA PHE A 76 5.22 0.14 11.05
C PHE A 76 4.40 1.40 11.31
N TYR A 77 3.44 1.34 12.23
CA TYR A 77 2.46 2.41 12.46
C TYR A 77 2.72 3.09 13.80
N THR A 78 2.55 4.40 13.84
CA THR A 78 2.57 5.20 15.07
C THR A 78 1.55 6.32 15.00
N GLU A 79 0.92 6.61 16.13
CA GLU A 79 0.16 7.85 16.29
C GLU A 79 1.09 9.06 16.31
N SER A 80 0.56 10.25 16.00
CA SER A 80 1.35 11.50 15.98
C SER A 80 1.87 11.94 17.34
N SER A 81 1.30 11.44 18.44
CA SER A 81 1.82 11.58 19.80
C SER A 81 3.06 10.72 20.06
N PHE A 82 3.36 9.75 19.18
CA PHE A 82 4.41 8.74 19.34
C PHE A 82 4.29 7.93 20.65
N SER A 83 3.09 7.85 21.24
CA SER A 83 2.84 7.06 22.45
C SER A 83 2.60 5.59 22.15
N GLU A 84 2.03 5.28 20.99
CA GLU A 84 1.70 3.92 20.57
C GLU A 84 2.36 3.59 19.24
N PHE A 85 3.11 2.49 19.24
CA PHE A 85 3.73 1.91 18.05
C PHE A 85 3.11 0.53 17.81
N THR A 86 2.71 0.21 16.57
CA THR A 86 2.17 -1.10 16.20
C THR A 86 2.83 -1.61 14.93
N TYR A 87 2.82 -2.93 14.74
CA TYR A 87 3.47 -3.56 13.59
C TYR A 87 2.47 -4.42 12.79
N PRO A 88 1.43 -3.81 12.21
CA PRO A 88 0.38 -4.56 11.55
C PRO A 88 0.85 -5.24 10.26
N VAL A 89 0.43 -6.49 10.12
CA VAL A 89 0.55 -7.27 8.89
C VAL A 89 -0.79 -7.20 8.16
N SER A 90 -0.74 -6.81 6.88
CA SER A 90 -1.92 -6.77 6.03
C SER A 90 -1.85 -7.78 4.90
N LEU A 91 -3.02 -8.25 4.47
CA LEU A 91 -3.24 -8.89 3.18
C LEU A 91 -3.67 -7.81 2.21
N ASP A 92 -2.84 -7.57 1.20
CA ASP A 92 -3.05 -6.53 0.20
C ASP A 92 -3.41 -7.18 -1.14
N TYR A 93 -4.37 -6.61 -1.85
CA TYR A 93 -4.71 -7.04 -3.20
C TYR A 93 -5.32 -5.91 -4.01
N GLY A 94 -5.18 -5.99 -5.32
CA GLY A 94 -5.65 -4.93 -6.20
C GLY A 94 -5.32 -5.16 -7.65
N ALA A 95 -5.54 -4.11 -8.43
CA ALA A 95 -5.27 -4.08 -9.85
C ALA A 95 -4.82 -2.69 -10.28
N GLY A 96 -4.19 -2.63 -11.44
CA GLY A 96 -3.80 -1.38 -12.03
C GLY A 96 -3.65 -1.49 -13.52
N LEU A 97 -3.39 -0.33 -14.11
CA LEU A 97 -3.07 -0.20 -15.51
C LEU A 97 -1.88 0.72 -15.66
N ARG A 98 -1.07 0.45 -16.67
CA ARG A 98 0.06 1.28 -17.04
C ARG A 98 -0.09 1.73 -18.47
N ILE A 99 0.01 3.03 -18.66
CA ILE A 99 0.06 3.69 -19.97
C ILE A 99 1.41 4.40 -20.07
N ASN A 100 2.28 3.90 -20.93
CA ASN A 100 3.66 4.35 -21.12
C ASN A 100 4.45 4.31 -19.79
N ARG A 101 4.74 5.49 -19.22
CA ARG A 101 5.46 5.65 -17.94
C ARG A 101 4.54 5.97 -16.77
N ILE A 102 3.24 6.11 -17.00
CA ILE A 102 2.28 6.43 -15.93
C ILE A 102 1.57 5.14 -15.53
N GLN A 103 1.58 4.85 -14.23
CA GLN A 103 0.91 3.70 -13.65
C GLN A 103 -0.16 4.18 -12.66
N PHE A 104 -1.38 3.70 -12.87
CA PHE A 104 -2.48 3.89 -11.95
C PHE A 104 -2.76 2.57 -11.24
N THR A 105 -2.98 2.60 -9.94
CA THR A 105 -3.20 1.40 -9.13
C THR A 105 -4.33 1.64 -8.14
N LEU A 106 -5.23 0.67 -8.05
CA LEU A 106 -6.29 0.58 -7.06
C LEU A 106 -6.07 -0.67 -6.22
N GLY A 107 -6.15 -0.52 -4.91
CA GLY A 107 -5.94 -1.62 -3.98
C GLY A 107 -6.82 -1.55 -2.75
N LYS A 108 -6.94 -2.69 -2.08
CA LYS A 108 -7.54 -2.82 -0.75
C LYS A 108 -6.61 -3.63 0.14
N SER A 109 -6.72 -3.41 1.43
CA SER A 109 -5.96 -4.15 2.44
C SER A 109 -6.85 -4.60 3.58
N SER A 110 -6.69 -5.85 3.99
CA SER A 110 -7.26 -6.41 5.21
C SER A 110 -6.16 -6.61 6.24
N LEU A 111 -6.42 -6.27 7.50
CA LEU A 111 -5.52 -6.49 8.63
C LEU A 111 -5.57 -7.98 8.95
N LEU A 112 -4.41 -8.64 8.93
CA LEU A 112 -4.27 -10.01 9.37
C LEU A 112 -3.96 -10.10 10.87
N GLY A 113 -3.30 -9.09 11.42
CA GLY A 113 -2.94 -9.01 12.83
C GLY A 113 -1.76 -8.09 13.06
N ASP A 114 -1.23 -8.07 14.28
CA ASP A 114 -0.04 -7.30 14.66
C ASP A 114 1.09 -8.27 15.05
N PHE A 115 2.32 -7.99 14.60
CA PHE A 115 3.50 -8.76 15.04
C PHE A 115 3.71 -8.74 16.56
N LYS A 116 3.22 -7.72 17.27
CA LYS A 116 3.22 -7.70 18.75
C LYS A 116 2.47 -8.89 19.35
N ASP A 117 1.41 -9.33 18.68
CA ASP A 117 0.56 -10.45 19.08
C ASP A 117 0.63 -11.57 18.03
N PHE A 118 1.84 -12.06 17.75
CA PHE A 118 2.08 -13.05 16.69
C PHE A 118 1.14 -14.28 16.76
N ASN A 119 0.80 -14.73 17.97
CA ASN A 119 -0.08 -15.87 18.21
C ASN A 119 -1.54 -15.66 17.78
N LYS A 120 -1.94 -14.41 17.48
CA LYS A 120 -3.30 -14.03 17.06
C LYS A 120 -3.39 -13.66 15.57
N ILE A 121 -2.29 -13.69 14.83
CA ILE A 121 -2.29 -13.37 13.39
C ILE A 121 -3.19 -14.37 12.65
N GLY A 122 -4.08 -13.83 11.81
CA GLY A 122 -5.03 -14.58 11.00
C GLY A 122 -6.34 -14.96 11.71
N GLN A 123 -6.47 -14.68 13.01
CA GLN A 123 -7.67 -15.06 13.79
C GLN A 123 -8.79 -14.02 13.71
N ASP A 124 -8.47 -12.75 13.52
CA ASP A 124 -9.45 -11.65 13.48
C ASP A 124 -9.15 -10.72 12.30
N ILE A 125 -9.55 -11.16 11.11
CA ILE A 125 -9.31 -10.43 9.86
C ILE A 125 -10.29 -9.26 9.77
N LYS A 126 -9.77 -8.03 9.82
CA LYS A 126 -10.56 -6.80 9.76
C LYS A 126 -10.17 -5.96 8.55
N PRO A 127 -11.05 -5.08 8.02
CA PRO A 127 -10.65 -4.10 7.02
C PRO A 127 -9.53 -3.19 7.56
N TYR A 128 -8.44 -3.00 6.82
CA TYR A 128 -7.32 -2.12 7.20
C TYR A 128 -7.27 -0.86 6.35
N LYS A 129 -7.21 -1.01 5.03
CA LYS A 129 -7.26 0.08 4.04
C LYS A 129 -8.43 -0.20 3.10
N GLN A 130 -9.50 0.60 3.21
CA GLN A 130 -10.76 0.34 2.50
C GLN A 130 -10.67 0.59 0.99
N LEU A 131 -9.89 1.59 0.57
CA LEU A 131 -9.55 1.89 -0.82
C LEU A 131 -8.23 2.66 -0.84
N SER A 132 -7.26 2.18 -1.61
CA SER A 132 -6.01 2.86 -1.89
C SER A 132 -5.96 3.17 -3.38
N THR A 133 -5.65 4.43 -3.70
CA THR A 133 -5.43 4.90 -5.06
C THR A 133 -4.01 5.43 -5.15
N THR A 134 -3.23 4.91 -6.09
CA THR A 134 -1.84 5.33 -6.31
C THR A 134 -1.63 5.75 -7.75
N LEU A 135 -0.92 6.87 -7.92
CA LEU A 135 -0.38 7.31 -9.20
C LEU A 135 1.15 7.28 -9.11
N ALA A 136 1.80 6.58 -10.05
CA ALA A 136 3.25 6.42 -10.07
C ALA A 136 3.83 6.72 -11.45
N TYR A 137 5.04 7.28 -11.47
CA TYR A 137 5.86 7.43 -12.66
C TYR A 137 6.93 6.33 -12.69
N MET A 138 6.96 5.56 -13.78
CA MET A 138 7.84 4.42 -14.03
C MET A 138 9.02 4.85 -14.89
N PHE A 139 10.24 4.54 -14.44
CA PHE A 139 11.48 4.80 -15.16
C PHE A 139 11.79 3.70 -16.19
#